data_AF-A0AAX7TPH0-F1
#
_entry.id   AF-A0AAX7TPH0-F1
#
_cell.length_a   1.000
_cell.length_b   1.000
_cell.length_c   1.000
_cell.angle_alpha   90.00
_cell.angle_beta   90.00
_cell.angle_gamma   90.00
#
_symmetry.space_group_name_H-M   'P 1'
#
loop_
_entity.id
_entity.type
_entity.pdbx_description
1 polymer ?
#
loop_
_entity_poly.entity_id
_entity_poly.type
_entity_poly.pdbx_seq_one_letter_code
_entity_poly.pdbx_strand_id
1 'polypeptide(L)'
;MKHFIRIAFWIVTIAVFCLNTQGKPLSKRSIAVEDWNPNLFKSVSCIDGSEFYAPVNIEKECSLEALKCVITELHKVANEECLDPHKRIPQGLDTLDKIASQLNSKNLTQHNSSKCRCELWPEKNFTSFVDDILTLLHTINAEIPN
;
A
#
# COMPACT_ATOMS: atom_id res chain seq x y z
N MET A 1 -45.29 41.60 18.15
CA MET A 1 -45.28 40.18 17.70
C MET A 1 -44.74 39.94 16.29
N LYS A 2 -44.76 40.89 15.34
CA LYS A 2 -44.26 40.66 13.96
C LYS A 2 -42.72 40.58 13.84
N HIS A 3 -41.98 41.26 14.71
CA HIS A 3 -40.50 41.23 14.70
C HIS A 3 -39.91 39.91 15.21
N PHE A 4 -40.52 39.28 16.21
CA PHE A 4 -40.06 38.00 16.79
C PHE A 4 -40.21 36.84 15.80
N ILE A 5 -41.31 36.82 15.02
CA ILE A 5 -41.57 35.78 14.00
C ILE A 5 -40.51 35.81 12.89
N ARG A 6 -40.03 37.01 12.52
CA ARG A 6 -39.01 37.16 11.47
C ARG A 6 -37.65 36.61 11.91
N ILE A 7 -37.27 36.81 13.18
CA ILE A 7 -35.99 36.34 13.73
C ILE A 7 -35.98 34.82 13.89
N ALA A 8 -37.07 34.23 14.36
CA ALA A 8 -37.19 32.76 14.48
C ALA A 8 -37.06 32.07 13.11
N PHE A 9 -37.57 32.69 12.05
CA PHE A 9 -37.48 32.14 10.69
C PHE A 9 -36.04 32.06 10.17
N TRP A 10 -35.17 33.00 10.53
CA TRP A 10 -33.75 32.97 10.15
C TRP A 10 -32.93 31.94 10.94
N ILE A 11 -33.27 31.69 12.21
CA ILE A 11 -32.56 30.71 13.04
C ILE A 11 -32.86 29.29 12.56
N VAL A 12 -34.11 29.01 12.15
CA VAL A 12 -34.52 27.69 11.66
C VAL A 12 -33.89 27.37 10.30
N THR A 13 -33.77 28.35 9.40
CA THR A 13 -33.17 28.10 8.06
C THR A 13 -31.67 27.87 8.14
N ILE A 14 -30.94 28.58 9.00
CA ILE A 14 -29.49 28.38 9.19
C ILE A 14 -29.21 27.02 9.84
N ALA A 15 -30.01 26.61 10.85
CA ALA A 15 -29.84 25.31 11.51
C ALA A 15 -30.06 24.12 10.57
N VAL A 16 -31.06 24.18 9.69
CA VAL A 16 -31.34 23.13 8.70
C VAL A 16 -30.26 23.05 7.62
N PHE A 17 -29.66 24.19 7.25
CA PHE A 17 -28.57 24.22 6.27
C PHE A 17 -27.26 23.67 6.86
N CYS A 18 -26.97 23.91 8.14
CA CYS A 18 -25.78 23.38 8.83
C CYS A 18 -25.90 21.89 9.19
N LEU A 19 -27.10 21.36 9.44
CA LEU A 19 -27.30 19.94 9.76
C LEU A 19 -27.23 19.01 8.55
N ASN A 20 -27.45 19.54 7.33
CA ASN A 20 -27.35 18.77 6.08
C ASN A 20 -25.96 18.75 5.45
N THR A 21 -25.00 19.51 5.98
CA THR A 21 -23.59 19.36 5.63
C THR A 21 -22.93 18.33 6.55
N GLN A 22 -23.49 17.12 6.63
CA GLN A 22 -22.66 15.96 6.93
C GLN A 22 -21.78 15.75 5.70
N GLY A 23 -20.63 16.44 5.68
CA GLY A 23 -19.56 16.09 4.77
C GLY A 23 -19.33 14.61 4.94
N LYS A 24 -19.66 13.82 3.90
CA LYS A 24 -19.22 12.43 3.85
C LYS A 24 -17.73 12.47 4.14
N PRO A 25 -17.20 11.71 5.12
CA PRO A 25 -15.76 11.62 5.24
C PRO A 25 -15.27 11.23 3.87
N LEU A 26 -14.41 12.07 3.28
CA LEU A 26 -13.68 11.71 2.07
C LEU A 26 -13.05 10.37 2.41
N SER A 27 -13.62 9.30 1.88
CA SER A 27 -13.10 7.96 2.04
C SER A 27 -11.69 8.05 1.47
N LYS A 28 -10.68 8.17 2.34
CA LYS A 28 -9.29 8.22 1.92
C LYS A 28 -9.11 6.99 1.05
N ARG A 29 -8.64 7.18 -0.17
CA ARG A 29 -8.45 6.13 -1.17
C ARG A 29 -7.24 5.25 -0.81
N SER A 30 -7.07 4.89 0.46
CA SER A 30 -5.91 4.14 0.93
C SER A 30 -5.98 2.68 0.51
N ILE A 31 -4.82 2.13 0.18
CA ILE A 31 -4.61 0.68 0.14
C ILE A 31 -4.55 0.19 1.59
N ALA A 32 -5.07 -1.01 1.85
CA ALA A 32 -5.02 -1.65 3.16
C ALA A 32 -3.59 -2.14 3.46
N VAL A 33 -2.68 -1.20 3.75
CA VAL A 33 -1.31 -1.50 4.19
C VAL A 33 -1.32 -2.26 5.53
N GLU A 34 -2.40 -2.11 6.30
CA GLU A 34 -2.65 -2.81 7.58
C GLU A 34 -2.65 -4.33 7.45
N ASP A 35 -2.92 -4.87 6.26
CA ASP A 35 -2.89 -6.31 5.99
C ASP A 35 -1.47 -6.88 5.90
N TRP A 36 -0.44 -6.03 5.76
CA TRP A 36 0.96 -6.44 5.75
C TRP A 36 1.58 -6.34 7.15
N ASN A 37 1.95 -7.49 7.72
CA ASN A 37 2.64 -7.56 9.00
C ASN A 37 3.98 -8.31 8.87
N PRO A 38 5.13 -7.61 8.89
CA PRO A 38 6.44 -8.23 8.74
C PRO A 38 6.74 -9.25 9.85
N ASN A 39 6.12 -9.12 11.03
CA ASN A 39 6.31 -10.07 12.12
C ASN A 39 5.82 -11.49 11.79
N LEU A 40 4.91 -11.65 10.83
CA LEU A 40 4.42 -12.96 10.39
C LEU A 40 5.52 -13.78 9.71
N PHE A 41 6.54 -13.13 9.17
CA PHE A 41 7.64 -13.77 8.44
C PHE A 41 8.80 -14.18 9.33
N LYS A 42 8.76 -13.92 10.65
CA LYS A 42 9.81 -14.33 11.60
C LYS A 42 10.03 -15.84 11.66
N SER A 43 9.01 -16.63 11.27
CA SER A 43 9.11 -18.09 11.20
C SER A 43 9.67 -18.61 9.88
N VAL A 44 9.89 -17.74 8.90
CA VAL A 44 10.51 -18.09 7.62
C VAL A 44 12.02 -18.02 7.80
N SER A 45 12.70 -19.09 7.39
CA SER A 45 14.16 -19.18 7.45
C SER A 45 14.69 -19.45 6.06
N CYS A 46 15.60 -18.62 5.57
CA CYS A 46 16.23 -18.81 4.27
C CYS A 46 17.61 -19.45 4.43
N ILE A 47 18.15 -20.00 3.35
CA ILE A 47 19.52 -20.50 3.28
C ILE A 47 20.48 -19.32 3.54
N ASP A 48 21.62 -19.61 4.18
CA ASP A 48 22.65 -18.60 4.40
C ASP A 48 23.16 -18.05 3.06
N GLY A 49 23.14 -16.72 2.91
CA GLY A 49 23.54 -16.04 1.68
C GLY A 49 22.41 -15.75 0.70
N SER A 50 21.16 -16.10 1.02
CA SER A 50 20.00 -15.67 0.22
C SER A 50 19.86 -14.15 0.19
N GLU A 51 19.84 -13.62 -1.03
CA GLU A 51 19.80 -12.20 -1.34
C GLU A 51 18.59 -11.87 -2.21
N PHE A 52 17.89 -10.79 -1.86
CA PHE A 52 16.63 -10.38 -2.48
C PHE A 52 16.74 -8.93 -2.93
N TYR A 53 16.33 -8.62 -4.15
CA TYR A 53 16.27 -7.25 -4.64
C TYR A 53 15.23 -6.45 -3.84
N ALA A 54 15.67 -5.47 -3.05
CA ALA A 54 14.85 -4.68 -2.15
C ALA A 54 14.66 -3.26 -2.67
N PRO A 55 13.49 -2.91 -3.23
CA PRO A 55 13.23 -1.56 -3.73
C PRO A 55 13.34 -0.49 -2.64
N VAL A 56 14.17 0.52 -2.87
CA VAL A 56 14.38 1.67 -1.97
C VAL A 56 14.37 2.97 -2.77
N ASN A 57 14.03 4.09 -2.12
CA ASN A 57 14.00 5.43 -2.71
C ASN A 57 13.24 5.49 -4.05
N ILE A 58 12.02 4.95 -4.03
CA ILE A 58 11.25 4.66 -5.23
C ILE A 58 10.63 5.95 -5.76
N GLU A 59 10.89 6.25 -7.02
CA GLU A 59 10.19 7.31 -7.74
C GLU A 59 8.75 6.86 -8.04
N LYS A 60 7.81 7.80 -8.05
CA LYS A 60 6.38 7.53 -8.29
C LYS A 60 6.10 6.71 -9.55
N GLU A 61 6.90 6.91 -10.61
CA GLU A 61 6.78 6.16 -11.86
C GLU A 61 7.18 4.68 -11.73
N CYS A 62 7.97 4.32 -10.71
CA CYS A 62 8.46 2.97 -10.45
C CYS A 62 7.64 2.19 -9.41
N SER A 63 6.61 2.79 -8.79
CA SER A 63 5.85 2.19 -7.70
C SER A 63 5.22 0.83 -8.05
N LEU A 64 4.74 0.64 -9.28
CA LEU A 64 4.18 -0.64 -9.73
C LEU A 64 5.27 -1.68 -10.01
N GLU A 65 6.33 -1.28 -10.70
CA GLU A 65 7.48 -2.13 -11.02
C GLU A 65 8.21 -2.59 -9.75
N ALA A 66 8.35 -1.73 -8.76
CA ALA A 66 8.89 -2.08 -7.45
C ALA A 66 8.02 -3.13 -6.73
N LEU A 67 6.69 -2.98 -6.77
CA LEU A 67 5.79 -3.97 -6.19
C LEU A 67 5.86 -5.31 -6.93
N LYS A 68 5.88 -5.30 -8.27
CA LYS A 68 6.09 -6.51 -9.08
C LYS A 68 7.43 -7.17 -8.77
N CYS A 69 8.45 -6.37 -8.48
CA CYS A 69 9.76 -6.86 -8.09
C CYS A 69 9.67 -7.70 -6.83
N VAL A 70 9.11 -7.13 -5.77
CA VAL A 70 8.90 -7.81 -4.50
C VAL A 70 8.11 -9.11 -4.68
N ILE A 71 7.01 -9.08 -5.44
CA ILE A 71 6.21 -10.27 -5.73
C ILE A 71 7.06 -11.35 -6.44
N THR A 72 7.89 -10.94 -7.39
CA THR A 72 8.76 -11.86 -8.14
C THR A 72 9.84 -12.48 -7.25
N GLU A 73 10.49 -11.67 -6.41
CA GLU A 73 11.51 -12.13 -5.45
C GLU A 73 10.92 -13.14 -4.46
N LEU A 74 9.72 -12.86 -3.91
CA LEU A 74 9.02 -13.80 -3.04
C LEU A 74 8.60 -15.08 -3.77
N HIS A 75 8.12 -14.97 -5.01
CA HIS A 75 7.63 -16.13 -5.75
C HIS A 75 8.76 -17.02 -6.30
N LYS A 76 9.91 -16.45 -6.66
CA LYS A 76 11.02 -17.19 -7.27
C LYS A 76 12.09 -17.52 -6.25
N VAL A 77 12.70 -16.50 -5.65
CA VAL A 77 13.84 -16.67 -4.75
C VAL A 77 13.37 -17.27 -3.43
N ALA A 78 12.36 -16.69 -2.79
CA ALA A 78 11.98 -17.12 -1.45
C ALA A 78 11.33 -18.52 -1.44
N ASN A 79 10.64 -18.91 -2.51
CA ASN A 79 10.08 -20.26 -2.64
C ASN A 79 11.16 -21.34 -2.85
N GLU A 80 12.29 -20.99 -3.45
CA GLU A 80 13.40 -21.93 -3.70
C GLU A 80 14.37 -21.99 -2.52
N GLU A 81 14.62 -20.84 -1.89
CA GLU A 81 15.69 -20.68 -0.91
C GLU A 81 15.21 -20.57 0.54
N CYS A 82 13.89 -20.49 0.80
CA CYS A 82 13.36 -20.36 2.15
C CYS A 82 12.44 -21.51 2.57
N LEU A 83 12.60 -21.90 3.83
CA LEU A 83 11.70 -22.79 4.55
C LEU A 83 10.58 -21.96 5.17
N ASP A 84 9.35 -22.22 4.71
CA ASP A 84 8.15 -21.55 5.20
C ASP A 84 7.11 -22.57 5.73
N PRO A 85 7.31 -23.09 6.95
CA PRO A 85 6.46 -24.14 7.51
C PRO A 85 5.01 -23.69 7.74
N HIS A 86 4.75 -22.38 7.76
CA HIS A 86 3.43 -21.81 8.05
C HIS A 86 2.77 -21.13 6.85
N LYS A 87 3.35 -21.27 5.64
CA LYS A 87 2.83 -20.69 4.40
C LYS A 87 2.65 -19.17 4.49
N ARG A 88 3.57 -18.48 5.14
CA ARG A 88 3.62 -17.02 5.30
C ARG A 88 3.97 -16.31 4.00
N ILE A 89 4.88 -16.87 3.19
CA ILE A 89 5.22 -16.34 1.85
C ILE A 89 3.98 -16.34 0.95
N PRO A 90 3.24 -17.46 0.76
CA PRO A 90 1.97 -17.45 0.03
C PRO A 90 0.94 -16.45 0.58
N GLN A 91 0.79 -16.35 1.90
CA GLN A 91 -0.11 -15.35 2.51
C GLN A 91 0.30 -13.92 2.19
N GLY A 92 1.60 -13.63 2.21
CA GLY A 92 2.15 -12.33 1.81
C GLY A 92 1.90 -12.02 0.34
N LEU A 93 2.13 -13.00 -0.54
CA LEU A 93 1.88 -12.89 -1.98
C LEU A 93 0.41 -12.55 -2.27
N ASP A 94 -0.54 -13.24 -1.63
CA ASP A 94 -1.97 -12.95 -1.76
C ASP A 94 -2.32 -11.50 -1.40
N THR A 95 -1.68 -10.96 -0.36
CA THR A 95 -1.85 -9.55 0.04
C THR A 95 -1.26 -8.62 -1.02
N LEU A 96 -0.03 -8.86 -1.48
CA LEU A 96 0.63 -8.02 -2.47
C LEU A 96 -0.09 -8.06 -3.83
N ASP A 97 -0.64 -9.20 -4.25
CA ASP A 97 -1.42 -9.33 -5.49
C ASP A 97 -2.72 -8.54 -5.45
N LYS A 98 -3.41 -8.51 -4.30
CA LYS A 98 -4.59 -7.65 -4.10
C LYS A 98 -4.20 -6.18 -4.22
N ILE A 99 -3.08 -5.80 -3.64
CA ILE A 99 -2.56 -4.43 -3.70
C ILE A 99 -2.21 -4.05 -5.14
N ALA A 100 -1.48 -4.91 -5.86
CA ALA A 100 -1.13 -4.71 -7.27
C ALA A 100 -2.37 -4.58 -8.15
N SER A 101 -3.40 -5.40 -7.91
CA SER A 101 -4.69 -5.32 -8.60
C SER A 101 -5.42 -4.00 -8.34
N GLN A 102 -5.39 -3.51 -7.09
CA GLN A 102 -5.95 -2.20 -6.74
C GLN A 102 -5.20 -1.05 -7.41
N LEU A 103 -3.87 -1.14 -7.55
CA LEU A 103 -3.08 -0.13 -8.26
C LEU A 103 -3.37 -0.10 -9.75
N ASN A 104 -3.41 -1.28 -10.39
CA ASN A 104 -3.73 -1.42 -11.81
C ASN A 104 -5.14 -0.89 -12.12
N SER A 105 -6.15 -1.25 -11.32
CA SER A 105 -7.53 -0.78 -11.55
C SER A 105 -7.70 0.74 -11.42
N LYS A 106 -6.79 1.42 -10.71
CA LYS A 106 -6.82 2.88 -10.53
C LYS A 106 -5.98 3.65 -11.57
N ASN A 107 -5.32 2.98 -12.53
CA ASN A 107 -4.40 3.57 -13.52
C ASN A 107 -3.32 4.48 -12.90
N LEU A 108 -2.93 4.25 -11.64
CA LEU A 108 -2.10 5.21 -10.90
C LEU A 108 -0.63 5.20 -11.31
N THR A 109 -0.17 4.16 -12.00
CA THR A 109 1.26 3.85 -12.11
C THR A 109 1.63 3.11 -13.41
N GLN A 110 0.88 3.29 -14.49
CA GLN A 110 1.22 2.68 -15.78
C GLN A 110 2.29 3.49 -16.52
N HIS A 111 3.51 3.52 -15.99
CA HIS A 111 4.68 4.04 -16.67
C HIS A 111 5.80 2.99 -16.61
N ASN A 112 5.83 2.11 -17.62
CA ASN A 112 6.97 1.20 -17.85
C ASN A 112 8.18 2.04 -18.26
N SER A 113 8.86 2.64 -17.30
CA SER A 113 10.14 3.31 -17.47
C SER A 113 11.23 2.24 -17.38
N SER A 114 12.11 2.16 -18.37
CA SER A 114 13.25 1.24 -18.37
C SER A 114 14.22 1.47 -17.20
N LYS A 115 14.01 2.54 -16.44
CA LYS A 115 14.71 2.89 -15.20
C LYS A 115 14.26 2.07 -13.99
N CYS A 116 13.08 1.48 -14.02
CA CYS A 116 12.46 0.79 -12.87
C CYS A 116 12.72 -0.73 -12.91
N ARG A 117 13.98 -1.15 -12.96
CA ARG A 117 14.37 -2.57 -13.03
C ARG A 117 14.70 -3.12 -11.66
N CYS A 118 14.27 -4.35 -11.39
CA CYS A 118 14.58 -5.09 -10.17
C CYS A 118 16.07 -5.05 -9.81
N GLU A 119 16.90 -5.38 -10.80
CA GLU A 119 18.33 -5.59 -10.61
C GLU A 119 19.11 -4.29 -10.34
N LEU A 120 18.44 -3.14 -10.38
CA LEU A 120 19.03 -1.84 -10.05
C LEU A 120 18.87 -1.49 -8.56
N TRP A 121 18.01 -2.21 -7.84
CA TRP A 121 17.82 -2.03 -6.41
C TRP A 121 18.84 -2.87 -5.62
N PRO A 122 19.18 -2.46 -4.40
CA PRO A 122 20.14 -3.18 -3.57
C PRO A 122 19.59 -4.55 -3.16
N GLU A 123 20.47 -5.54 -3.13
CA GLU A 123 20.21 -6.85 -2.56
C GLU A 123 20.26 -6.78 -1.03
N LYS A 124 19.33 -7.49 -0.37
CA LYS A 124 19.26 -7.60 1.08
C LYS A 124 18.88 -9.00 1.50
N ASN A 125 19.22 -9.35 2.74
CA ASN A 125 18.71 -10.56 3.37
C ASN A 125 17.19 -10.52 3.52
N PHE A 126 16.58 -11.70 3.67
CA PHE A 126 15.13 -11.85 3.72
C PHE A 126 14.45 -10.99 4.80
N THR A 127 15.02 -10.91 6.01
CA THR A 127 14.44 -10.11 7.11
C THR A 127 14.37 -8.64 6.75
N SER A 128 15.48 -8.08 6.24
CA SER A 128 15.54 -6.67 5.85
C SER A 128 14.65 -6.39 4.64
N PHE A 129 14.61 -7.33 3.68
CA PHE A 129 13.73 -7.27 2.52
C PHE A 129 12.25 -7.19 2.94
N VAL A 130 11.80 -8.04 3.86
CA VAL A 130 10.41 -8.04 4.36
C VAL A 130 10.04 -6.73 5.07
N ASP A 131 10.97 -6.15 5.83
CA ASP A 131 10.76 -4.85 6.49
C ASP A 131 10.66 -3.71 5.46
N ASP A 132 11.45 -3.75 4.39
CA ASP A 132 11.40 -2.75 3.33
C ASP A 132 10.10 -2.79 2.52
N ILE A 133 9.45 -3.96 2.40
CA ILE A 133 8.13 -4.06 1.76
C ILE A 133 7.12 -3.15 2.46
N LEU A 134 7.15 -3.07 3.80
CA LEU A 134 6.25 -2.18 4.53
C LEU A 134 6.50 -0.71 4.15
N THR A 135 7.76 -0.32 4.01
CA THR A 135 8.16 1.03 3.59
C THR A 135 7.69 1.34 2.17
N LEU A 136 7.83 0.38 1.25
CA LEU A 136 7.30 0.46 -0.11
C LEU A 136 5.78 0.68 -0.10
N LEU A 137 5.03 -0.13 0.65
CA LEU A 137 3.58 -0.02 0.73
C LEU A 137 3.12 1.33 1.28
N HIS A 138 3.81 1.86 2.29
CA HIS A 138 3.54 3.21 2.79
C HIS A 138 3.81 4.30 1.75
N THR A 139 4.91 4.17 0.99
CA THR A 139 5.26 5.11 -0.08
C THR A 139 4.18 5.12 -1.16
N ILE A 140 3.78 3.94 -1.65
CA ILE A 140 2.70 3.79 -2.61
C ILE A 140 1.41 4.44 -2.08
N ASN A 141 1.06 4.20 -0.82
CA ASN A 141 -0.18 4.71 -0.24
C ASN A 141 -0.20 6.24 -0.11
N ALA A 142 0.96 6.86 0.14
CA ALA A 142 1.11 8.31 0.17
C ALA A 142 0.99 8.95 -1.22
N GLU A 143 1.25 8.21 -2.28
CA GLU A 143 1.20 8.70 -3.66
C GLU A 143 -0.20 8.66 -4.30
N ILE A 144 -1.17 8.00 -3.65
CA ILE A 144 -2.55 7.91 -4.13
C ILE A 144 -3.25 9.25 -3.89
N PRO A 145 -3.64 10.01 -4.94
CA PRO A 145 -4.37 11.25 -4.78
C PRO A 145 -5.79 10.97 -4.22
N ASN A 146 -6.26 11.86 -3.34
CA ASN A 146 -7.64 11.86 -2.82
C ASN A 146 -8.66 12.11 -3.92
#